data_AF-A0A9X3SZ40-F1
#
_entry.id   AF-A0A9X3SZ40-F1
#
_cell.length_a   1.000
_cell.length_b   1.000
_cell.length_c   1.000
_cell.angle_alpha   90.00
_cell.angle_beta   90.00
_cell.angle_gamma   90.00
#
_symmetry.space_group_name_H-M   'P 1'
#
loop_
_entity.id
_entity.type
_entity.pdbx_description
1 polymer ?
#
loop_
_entity_poly.entity_id
_entity_poly.type
_entity_poly.pdbx_seq_one_letter_code
_entity_poly.pdbx_strand_id
1 'polypeptide(L)'
;MALVAELKRQGVGFTSMKEGIDTSTPGGRLVLHVFAALAEFVRELIVENNREGLDATKAQGRTGGRPTVVDAKLLAAARDLLPNPERSVESIADLLGVSVGTLYNHIPDLKELRAAGRQTLEAAPAEGAV
;
A
#
# COMPACT_ATOMS: atom_id res chain seq x y z
N MET A 1 17.80 4.75 15.86
CA MET A 1 18.50 4.02 16.97
C MET A 1 17.55 3.57 18.09
N ALA A 2 16.47 2.83 17.81
CA ALA A 2 15.47 2.50 18.84
C ALA A 2 15.90 1.40 19.81
N LEU A 3 16.43 0.28 19.29
CA LEU A 3 16.74 -0.92 20.09
C LEU A 3 17.88 -0.69 21.08
N VAL A 4 19.03 -0.17 20.63
CA VAL A 4 20.19 0.03 21.52
C VAL A 4 19.92 1.12 22.56
N ALA A 5 19.12 2.13 22.22
CA ALA A 5 18.69 3.14 23.18
C ALA A 5 17.77 2.55 24.26
N GLU A 6 16.91 1.59 23.91
CA GLU A 6 16.08 0.86 24.88
C GLU A 6 16.94 -0.01 25.81
N LEU A 7 17.88 -0.77 25.27
CA LEU A 7 18.83 -1.56 26.08
C LEU A 7 19.56 -0.67 27.10
N LYS A 8 20.02 0.51 26.68
CA LYS A 8 20.65 1.48 27.58
C LYS A 8 19.70 1.96 28.68
N ARG A 9 18.42 2.22 28.37
CA ARG A 9 17.41 2.60 29.39
C ARG A 9 17.20 1.50 30.44
N GLN A 10 17.33 0.24 30.02
CA GLN A 10 17.23 -0.92 30.89
C GLN A 10 18.55 -1.24 31.63
N GLY A 11 19.60 -0.44 31.45
CA GLY A 11 20.92 -0.70 32.05
C GLY A 11 21.69 -1.85 31.38
N VAL A 12 21.27 -2.30 30.20
CA VAL A 12 21.88 -3.39 29.45
C VAL A 12 22.95 -2.85 28.49
N GLY A 13 24.16 -3.39 28.59
CA GLY A 13 25.24 -3.13 27.63
C GLY A 13 25.06 -3.93 26.33
N PHE A 14 25.32 -3.28 25.20
CA PHE A 14 25.37 -3.92 23.88
C PHE A 14 26.82 -4.00 23.39
N THR A 15 27.24 -5.19 22.96
CA THR A 15 28.55 -5.40 22.35
C THR A 15 28.40 -6.09 21.01
N SER A 16 28.93 -5.49 19.95
CA SER A 16 29.11 -6.19 18.69
C SER A 16 30.47 -6.87 18.65
N MET A 17 30.49 -8.20 18.56
CA MET A 17 31.73 -8.98 18.51
C MET A 17 32.49 -8.78 17.20
N LYS A 18 31.77 -8.59 16.09
CA LYS A 18 32.37 -8.50 14.75
C LYS A 18 33.05 -7.15 14.54
N GLU A 19 32.37 -6.06 14.90
CA GLU A 19 32.90 -4.70 14.76
C GLU A 19 33.69 -4.24 15.99
N GLY A 20 33.72 -5.03 17.07
CA GLY A 20 34.45 -4.71 18.31
C GLY A 20 33.88 -3.51 19.07
N ILE A 21 32.59 -3.22 18.92
CA ILE A 21 31.95 -2.04 19.52
C ILE A 21 31.31 -2.43 20.84
N ASP A 22 31.76 -1.83 21.95
CA ASP A 22 31.17 -2.00 23.28
C ASP A 22 30.53 -0.69 23.80
N THR A 23 29.20 -0.68 23.87
CA THR A 23 28.41 0.48 24.31
C THR A 23 28.39 0.69 25.82
N SER A 24 28.97 -0.22 26.61
CA SER A 24 29.22 0.01 28.04
C SER A 24 30.23 1.16 28.23
N THR A 25 31.13 1.37 27.26
CA THR A 25 32.15 2.43 27.28
C THR A 25 31.66 3.73 26.61
N PRO A 26 32.13 4.92 27.04
CA PRO A 26 31.86 6.18 26.33
C PRO A 26 32.31 6.16 24.86
N GLY A 27 33.47 5.54 24.59
CA GLY A 27 34.03 5.45 23.24
C GLY A 27 33.18 4.59 22.30
N GLY A 28 32.75 3.40 22.73
CA GLY A 28 31.89 2.55 21.90
C GLY A 28 30.50 3.15 21.69
N ARG A 29 29.97 3.94 22.63
CA ARG A 29 28.77 4.75 22.39
C ARG A 29 29.00 5.79 21.30
N LEU A 30 30.10 6.53 21.33
CA LEU A 30 30.41 7.52 20.30
C LEU A 30 30.48 6.87 18.92
N VAL A 31 31.25 5.79 18.78
CA VAL A 31 31.40 5.04 17.53
C VAL A 31 30.05 4.56 17.02
N LEU A 32 29.21 4.01 17.89
CA LEU A 32 27.85 3.59 17.52
C LEU A 32 27.01 4.77 16.97
N HIS A 33 27.07 5.95 17.59
CA HIS A 33 26.32 7.12 17.13
C HIS A 33 26.80 7.61 15.76
N VAL A 34 28.11 7.57 15.50
CA VAL A 34 28.66 7.90 14.17
C VAL A 34 28.14 6.94 13.11
N PHE A 35 28.15 5.62 13.39
CA PHE A 35 27.58 4.64 12.47
C PHE A 35 26.08 4.79 12.31
N ALA A 36 25.36 5.22 13.35
CA ALA A 36 23.95 5.55 13.27
C ALA A 36 23.69 6.64 12.22
N ALA A 37 24.39 7.77 12.37
CA ALA A 37 24.24 8.92 11.49
C ALA A 37 24.63 8.57 10.05
N LEU A 38 25.71 7.78 9.87
CA LEU A 38 26.11 7.30 8.56
C LEU A 38 25.06 6.38 7.93
N ALA A 39 24.48 5.46 8.70
CA ALA A 39 23.43 4.56 8.21
C ALA A 39 22.15 5.33 7.81
N GLU A 40 21.80 6.38 8.55
CA GLU A 40 20.71 7.29 8.22
C GLU A 40 20.99 8.03 6.90
N PHE A 41 22.18 8.63 6.76
CA PHE A 41 22.61 9.28 5.52
C PHE A 41 22.59 8.33 4.31
N VAL A 42 23.14 7.13 4.44
CA VAL A 42 23.15 6.14 3.34
C VAL A 42 21.72 5.72 2.97
N ARG A 43 20.83 5.58 3.95
CA ARG A 43 19.41 5.28 3.67
C ARG A 43 18.74 6.40 2.88
N GLU A 44 19.00 7.66 3.22
CA GLU A 44 18.48 8.81 2.47
C GLU A 44 18.97 8.79 1.02
N LEU A 45 20.27 8.56 0.81
CA LEU A 45 20.87 8.46 -0.52
C LEU A 45 20.28 7.30 -1.35
N ILE A 46 20.04 6.14 -0.74
CA ILE A 46 19.36 5.02 -1.40
C ILE A 46 17.94 5.41 -1.83
N VAL A 47 17.19 6.11 -0.98
CA VAL A 47 15.82 6.55 -1.29
C VAL A 47 15.83 7.53 -2.46
N GLU A 48 16.75 8.49 -2.47
CA GLU A 48 16.91 9.46 -3.55
C GLU A 48 17.22 8.78 -4.89
N ASN A 49 18.25 7.93 -4.92
CA ASN A 49 18.62 7.17 -6.13
C ASN A 49 17.48 6.29 -6.65
N ASN A 50 16.69 5.66 -5.75
CA ASN A 50 15.54 4.87 -6.16
C ASN A 50 14.46 5.73 -6.81
N ARG A 51 14.20 6.94 -6.30
CA ARG A 51 13.23 7.87 -6.90
C ARG A 51 13.66 8.29 -8.29
N GLU A 52 14.92 8.67 -8.47
CA GLU A 52 15.47 9.00 -9.78
C GLU A 52 15.34 7.83 -10.77
N GLY A 53 15.69 6.62 -10.33
CA GLY A 53 15.53 5.41 -11.14
C GLY A 53 14.08 5.11 -11.51
N LEU A 54 13.14 5.30 -10.57
CA LEU A 54 11.71 5.15 -10.83
C LEU A 54 11.20 6.18 -11.83
N ASP A 55 11.63 7.44 -11.72
CA ASP A 55 11.19 8.50 -12.62
C ASP A 55 11.76 8.33 -14.03
N ALA A 56 13.03 7.91 -14.16
CA ALA A 56 13.61 7.50 -15.44
C ALA A 56 12.85 6.32 -16.06
N THR A 57 12.47 5.32 -15.26
CA THR A 57 11.70 4.15 -15.71
C THR A 57 10.28 4.53 -16.14
N LYS A 58 9.61 5.45 -15.42
CA LYS A 58 8.30 5.98 -15.80
C LYS A 58 8.37 6.78 -17.10
N ALA A 59 9.42 7.58 -17.32
CA ALA A 59 9.63 8.32 -18.55
C ALA A 59 9.76 7.39 -19.78
N GLN A 60 10.23 6.16 -19.57
CA GLN A 60 10.26 5.10 -20.58
C GLN A 60 8.93 4.34 -20.74
N GLY A 61 7.85 4.79 -20.09
CA GLY A 61 6.52 4.20 -20.19
C GLY A 61 6.25 3.02 -19.26
N ARG A 62 7.20 2.65 -18.38
CA ARG A 62 7.01 1.57 -17.41
C ARG A 62 6.33 2.12 -16.14
N THR A 63 5.05 1.87 -16.02
CA THR A 63 4.25 2.10 -14.82
C THR A 63 4.37 0.85 -13.93
N GLY A 64 5.30 0.85 -12.97
CA GLY A 64 5.45 -0.25 -12.02
C GLY A 64 4.18 -0.54 -11.19
N GLY A 65 4.24 -1.51 -10.29
CA GLY A 65 3.11 -1.91 -9.43
C GLY A 65 2.54 -3.28 -9.79
N ARG A 66 1.44 -3.66 -9.12
CA ARG A 66 0.77 -4.94 -9.37
C ARG A 66 0.13 -4.92 -10.77
N PRO A 67 0.40 -5.91 -11.64
CA PRO A 67 -0.30 -6.01 -12.93
C PRO A 67 -1.81 -6.02 -12.73
N THR A 68 -2.53 -5.29 -13.58
CA THR A 68 -3.99 -5.31 -13.57
C THR A 68 -4.50 -6.68 -14.03
N VAL A 69 -5.55 -7.17 -13.38
CA VAL A 69 -6.30 -8.37 -13.81
C VAL A 69 -7.37 -8.03 -14.84
N VAL A 70 -7.59 -6.74 -15.10
CA VAL A 70 -8.61 -6.22 -16.00
C VAL A 70 -7.97 -5.87 -17.33
N ASP A 71 -8.48 -6.47 -18.41
CA ASP A 71 -8.17 -6.07 -19.78
C ASP A 71 -9.40 -5.48 -20.49
N ALA A 72 -9.20 -4.95 -21.70
CA ALA A 72 -10.26 -4.34 -22.48
C ALA A 72 -11.37 -5.35 -22.88
N LYS A 73 -11.00 -6.63 -23.06
CA LYS A 73 -11.93 -7.69 -23.45
C LYS A 73 -12.87 -8.04 -22.30
N LEU A 74 -12.35 -8.14 -21.09
CA LEU A 74 -13.10 -8.37 -19.87
C LEU A 74 -14.09 -7.22 -19.61
N LEU A 75 -13.65 -5.97 -19.78
CA LEU A 75 -14.53 -4.81 -19.64
C LEU A 75 -15.63 -4.77 -20.68
N ALA A 76 -15.33 -5.13 -21.94
CA ALA A 76 -16.35 -5.23 -22.98
C ALA A 76 -17.38 -6.32 -22.63
N ALA A 77 -16.92 -7.52 -22.26
CA ALA A 77 -17.81 -8.61 -21.87
C ALA A 77 -18.69 -8.27 -20.66
N ALA A 78 -18.13 -7.58 -19.65
CA ALA A 78 -18.90 -7.09 -18.51
C ALA A 78 -19.99 -6.10 -18.93
N ARG A 79 -19.66 -5.14 -19.82
CA ARG A 79 -20.62 -4.15 -20.33
C ARG A 79 -21.74 -4.78 -21.14
N ASP A 80 -21.46 -5.85 -21.89
CA ASP A 80 -22.49 -6.56 -22.67
C ASP A 80 -23.44 -7.37 -21.78
N LEU A 81 -22.96 -7.88 -20.64
CA LEU A 81 -23.74 -8.70 -19.72
C LEU A 81 -24.57 -7.88 -18.73
N LEU A 82 -24.14 -6.66 -18.39
CA LEU A 82 -24.79 -5.79 -17.40
C LEU A 82 -26.25 -5.39 -17.72
N PRO A 83 -26.67 -5.16 -18.99
CA PRO A 83 -28.05 -4.83 -19.32
C PRO A 83 -29.03 -5.98 -19.10
N ASN A 84 -28.55 -7.21 -18.89
CA ASN A 84 -29.42 -8.37 -18.71
C ASN A 84 -30.04 -8.37 -17.29
N PRO A 85 -31.37 -8.19 -17.17
CA PRO A 85 -32.04 -8.10 -15.86
C PRO A 85 -32.01 -9.42 -15.07
N GLU A 86 -31.72 -10.55 -15.72
CA GLU A 86 -31.64 -11.88 -15.09
C GLU A 86 -30.29 -12.14 -14.40
N ARG A 87 -29.31 -11.23 -14.54
CA ARG A 87 -27.95 -11.42 -14.01
C ARG A 87 -27.59 -10.36 -12.98
N SER A 88 -27.25 -10.80 -11.78
CA SER A 88 -26.68 -9.91 -10.75
C SER A 88 -25.22 -9.59 -11.04
N VAL A 89 -24.72 -8.48 -10.48
CA VAL A 89 -23.32 -8.06 -10.62
C VAL A 89 -22.37 -9.11 -10.03
N GLU A 90 -22.79 -9.80 -8.97
CA GLU A 90 -22.07 -10.93 -8.36
C GLU A 90 -21.94 -12.10 -9.34
N SER A 91 -23.05 -12.49 -9.97
CA SER A 91 -23.05 -13.58 -10.97
C SER A 91 -22.16 -13.25 -12.17
N ILE A 92 -22.16 -11.99 -12.61
CA ILE A 92 -21.30 -11.53 -13.72
C ILE A 92 -19.83 -11.56 -13.31
N ALA A 93 -19.50 -11.12 -12.09
CA ALA A 93 -18.14 -11.14 -11.56
C ALA A 93 -17.58 -12.57 -11.47
N ASP A 94 -18.38 -13.51 -10.94
CA ASP A 94 -18.00 -14.93 -10.85
C ASP A 94 -17.79 -15.54 -12.24
N LEU A 95 -18.69 -15.25 -13.20
CA LEU A 95 -18.57 -15.73 -14.58
C LEU A 95 -17.30 -15.23 -15.26
N LEU A 96 -16.91 -13.98 -15.00
CA LEU A 96 -15.72 -13.35 -15.58
C LEU A 96 -14.44 -13.61 -14.76
N GLY A 97 -14.52 -14.35 -13.66
CA GLY A 97 -13.39 -14.72 -12.83
C GLY A 97 -12.73 -13.54 -12.10
N VAL A 98 -13.48 -12.48 -11.82
CA VAL A 98 -12.98 -11.28 -11.11
C VAL A 98 -13.80 -11.00 -9.87
N SER A 99 -13.23 -10.27 -8.91
CA SER A 99 -14.00 -9.83 -7.75
C SER A 99 -15.08 -8.84 -8.15
N VAL A 100 -16.20 -8.83 -7.42
CA VAL A 100 -17.28 -7.83 -7.58
C VAL A 100 -16.72 -6.41 -7.46
N GLY A 101 -15.79 -6.19 -6.53
CA GLY A 101 -15.08 -4.93 -6.36
C GLY A 101 -14.28 -4.50 -7.59
N THR A 102 -13.74 -5.45 -8.36
CA THR A 102 -13.05 -5.18 -9.62
C THR A 102 -14.00 -4.52 -10.62
N LEU A 103 -15.22 -5.05 -10.78
CA LEU A 103 -16.22 -4.49 -11.68
C LEU A 103 -16.64 -3.08 -11.24
N TYR A 104 -16.97 -2.89 -9.96
CA TYR A 104 -17.32 -1.56 -9.42
C TYR A 104 -16.20 -0.52 -9.54
N ASN A 105 -14.94 -0.93 -9.49
CA ASN A 105 -13.81 0.00 -9.59
C ASN A 105 -13.47 0.40 -11.04
N HIS A 106 -13.79 -0.45 -12.02
CA HIS A 106 -13.38 -0.27 -13.41
C HIS A 106 -14.55 0.05 -14.37
N ILE A 107 -15.80 -0.03 -13.91
CA ILE A 107 -17.00 0.36 -14.67
C ILE A 107 -17.62 1.60 -14.02
N PRO A 108 -17.52 2.79 -14.66
CA PRO A 108 -18.01 4.06 -14.09
C PRO A 108 -19.48 4.01 -13.68
N ASP A 109 -20.35 3.46 -14.52
CA ASP A 109 -21.80 3.40 -14.28
C ASP A 109 -22.12 2.65 -12.97
N LEU A 110 -21.44 1.51 -12.72
CA LEU A 110 -21.58 0.76 -11.47
C LEU A 110 -21.02 1.52 -10.27
N LYS A 111 -19.90 2.23 -10.46
CA LYS A 111 -19.26 3.03 -9.42
C LYS A 111 -20.19 4.15 -8.94
N GLU A 112 -20.86 4.81 -9.88
CA GLU A 112 -21.84 5.87 -9.63
C GLU A 112 -23.08 5.32 -8.92
N LEU A 113 -23.62 4.18 -9.37
CA LEU A 113 -24.74 3.50 -8.70
C LEU A 113 -24.41 3.16 -7.23
N ARG A 114 -23.20 2.67 -6.96
CA ARG A 114 -22.74 2.39 -5.58
C ARG A 114 -22.54 3.65 -4.75
N ALA A 115 -22.17 4.77 -5.36
CA ALA A 115 -22.04 6.06 -4.68
C ALA A 115 -23.43 6.63 -4.34
N ALA A 116 -24.36 6.61 -5.29
CA ALA A 116 -25.74 7.05 -5.12
C ALA A 116 -26.47 6.22 -4.06
N GLY A 117 -26.36 4.88 -4.09
CA GLY A 117 -26.98 4.01 -3.09
C GLY A 117 -26.46 4.23 -1.66
N ARG A 118 -25.18 4.61 -1.50
CA ARG A 118 -24.62 4.98 -0.19
C ARG A 118 -25.16 6.31 0.32
N GLN A 119 -25.30 7.31 -0.55
CA GLN A 119 -25.89 8.59 -0.17
C GLN A 119 -27.36 8.45 0.26
N THR A 120 -28.14 7.58 -0.39
CA THR A 120 -29.52 7.31 0.00
C THR A 120 -29.64 6.62 1.36
N LEU A 121 -28.71 5.73 1.70
CA LEU A 121 -28.67 5.08 3.02
C LEU A 121 -28.22 6.03 4.15
N GLU A 122 -27.33 6.98 3.85
CA GLU A 122 -26.87 8.00 4.81
C GLU A 122 -27.88 9.15 4.98
N ALA A 123 -28.70 9.42 3.96
CA ALA A 123 -29.75 10.44 3.98
C ALA A 123 -31.12 9.93 4.46
N ALA A 124 -31.26 8.62 4.74
CA ALA A 124 -32.50 8.09 5.30
C ALA A 124 -32.68 8.64 6.73
N PRO A 125 -33.77 9.37 7.03
CA PRO A 125 -34.03 9.81 8.39
C PRO A 125 -34.23 8.58 9.27
N ALA A 126 -33.65 8.62 10.47
CA ALA A 126 -33.96 7.68 11.54
C ALA A 126 -35.40 7.91 12.03
N GLU A 127 -36.40 7.59 11.21
CA GLU A 127 -37.81 7.64 11.60
C GLU A 127 -38.44 6.26 11.39
N GLY A 128 -38.83 5.66 12.52
CA GLY A 128 -39.52 4.38 12.56
C GLY A 128 -39.23 3.52 13.79
N ALA A 129 -38.95 4.12 14.96
CA ALA A 129 -39.06 3.42 16.24
C ALA A 129 -40.23 4.06 17.01
N VAL A 130 -41.44 3.54 16.76
CA VAL A 130 -42.58 3.64 17.68
C VAL A 130 -43.18 2.25 17.79
#